data_AF-A0A7X2MP67-F1
#
_entry.id   AF-A0A7X2MP67-F1
#
_cell.length_a   1.000
_cell.length_b   1.000
_cell.length_c   1.000
_cell.angle_alpha   90.00
_cell.angle_beta   90.00
_cell.angle_gamma   90.00
#
_symmetry.space_group_name_H-M   'P 1'
#
loop_
_entity.id
_entity.type
_entity.pdbx_description
1 polymer ?
#
loop_
_entity_poly.entity_id
_entity_poly.type
_entity_poly.pdbx_seq_one_letter_code
_entity_poly.pdbx_strand_id
1 'polypeptide(L)'
;MWSAISRLLSEQLGNAEITQRHALAGGDIHPTWQIRYGDHDVFVKSNSRDMLSLFTWEADQLDLLARTGTVRVPKVYGVGHHREESFLLLEYIRPQPLDEQSAYQLGQQLAHLHQWSEQTQFGLDFDNNITTTPQPNSWLRRWSVFFAEQRIGWQLQLAAEKGIQYGDTELIVACVQRVLAS
;
A
#
# COMPACT_ATOMS: atom_id res chain seq x y z
N MET A 1 -10.56 -16.08 -12.46
CA MET A 1 -10.64 -15.16 -11.32
C MET A 1 -11.99 -15.14 -10.59
N TRP A 2 -13.10 -14.78 -11.24
CA TRP A 2 -14.37 -14.44 -10.54
C TRP A 2 -14.97 -15.52 -9.63
N SER A 3 -14.85 -16.81 -9.99
CA SER A 3 -15.29 -17.91 -9.12
C SER A 3 -14.48 -18.00 -7.81
N ALA A 4 -13.17 -17.75 -7.88
CA ALA A 4 -12.30 -17.70 -6.71
C ALA A 4 -12.59 -16.48 -5.84
N ILE A 5 -12.87 -15.32 -6.44
CA ILE A 5 -13.32 -14.12 -5.73
C ILE A 5 -14.63 -14.38 -4.99
N SER A 6 -15.63 -14.97 -5.66
CA SER A 6 -16.93 -15.28 -5.03
C SER A 6 -16.79 -16.24 -3.85
N ARG A 7 -15.89 -17.23 -3.95
CA ARG A 7 -15.59 -18.15 -2.85
C ARG A 7 -14.97 -17.41 -1.67
N LEU A 8 -13.94 -16.61 -1.92
CA LEU A 8 -13.28 -15.83 -0.86
C LEU A 8 -14.25 -14.85 -0.18
N LEU A 9 -15.10 -14.16 -0.95
CA LEU A 9 -16.11 -13.27 -0.39
C LEU A 9 -17.16 -14.03 0.44
N SER A 10 -17.54 -15.24 0.05
CA SER A 10 -18.51 -16.04 0.82
C SER A 10 -18.00 -16.40 2.21
N GLU A 11 -16.69 -16.59 2.36
CA GLU A 11 -16.04 -16.85 3.66
C GLU A 11 -16.08 -15.62 4.60
N GLN A 12 -16.24 -14.41 4.05
CA GLN A 12 -16.15 -13.15 4.80
C GLN A 12 -17.48 -12.41 4.96
N LEU A 13 -18.35 -12.49 3.95
CA LEU A 13 -19.60 -11.74 3.83
C LEU A 13 -20.82 -12.66 3.75
N GLY A 14 -20.63 -13.97 3.78
CA GLY A 14 -21.68 -14.97 3.61
C GLY A 14 -22.01 -15.23 2.13
N ASN A 15 -22.83 -16.26 1.89
CA ASN A 15 -23.18 -16.70 0.54
C ASN A 15 -24.00 -15.65 -0.22
N ALA A 16 -23.42 -15.12 -1.29
CA ALA A 16 -24.10 -14.29 -2.28
C ALA A 16 -23.49 -14.49 -3.68
N GLU A 17 -23.99 -13.74 -4.66
CA GLU A 17 -23.53 -13.77 -6.04
C GLU A 17 -22.95 -12.43 -6.48
N ILE A 18 -22.01 -12.47 -7.43
CA ILE A 18 -21.51 -11.29 -8.12
C ILE A 18 -22.49 -10.91 -9.24
N THR A 19 -23.26 -9.85 -9.05
CA THR A 19 -24.31 -9.42 -10.00
C THR A 19 -23.84 -8.35 -10.97
N GLN A 20 -22.81 -7.56 -10.60
CA GLN A 20 -22.28 -6.49 -11.44
C GLN A 20 -20.76 -6.42 -11.35
N ARG A 21 -20.12 -5.98 -12.43
CA ARG A 21 -18.67 -5.78 -12.54
C ARG A 21 -18.40 -4.56 -13.41
N HIS A 22 -17.84 -3.52 -12.83
CA HIS A 22 -17.50 -2.28 -13.50
C HIS A 22 -16.00 -2.07 -13.43
N ALA A 23 -15.34 -2.00 -14.57
CA ALA A 23 -13.93 -1.60 -14.62
C ALA A 23 -13.82 -0.12 -14.22
N LEU A 24 -12.87 0.19 -13.36
CA LEU A 24 -12.61 1.55 -12.90
C LEU A 24 -11.40 2.11 -13.66
N ALA A 25 -11.47 3.38 -14.07
CA ALA A 25 -10.34 4.11 -14.62
C ALA A 25 -9.37 4.53 -13.49
N GLY A 26 -8.08 4.73 -13.84
CA GLY A 26 -7.06 5.24 -12.91
C GLY A 26 -6.25 4.18 -12.17
N GLY A 27 -6.40 2.89 -12.51
CA GLY A 27 -5.46 1.86 -12.09
C GLY A 27 -4.20 1.90 -12.93
N ASP A 28 -3.19 2.71 -12.53
CA ASP A 28 -1.96 2.87 -13.32
C ASP A 28 -1.13 1.59 -13.40
N ILE A 29 -1.16 0.77 -12.34
CA ILE A 29 -0.34 -0.45 -12.19
C ILE A 29 -1.18 -1.72 -12.30
N HIS A 30 -2.37 -1.70 -11.71
CA HIS A 30 -3.25 -2.85 -11.57
C HIS A 30 -4.60 -2.52 -12.17
N PRO A 31 -5.15 -3.38 -13.05
CA PRO A 31 -6.57 -3.34 -13.38
C PRO A 31 -7.44 -3.36 -12.12
N THR A 32 -8.35 -2.39 -12.03
CA THR A 32 -9.24 -2.19 -10.88
C THR A 32 -10.70 -2.32 -11.26
N TRP A 33 -11.50 -2.90 -10.37
CA TRP A 33 -12.94 -3.11 -10.57
C TRP A 33 -13.74 -2.71 -9.34
N GLN A 34 -14.95 -2.21 -9.56
CA GLN A 34 -16.03 -2.21 -8.57
C GLN A 34 -16.97 -3.37 -8.93
N ILE A 35 -17.20 -4.29 -7.99
CA ILE A 35 -18.18 -5.36 -8.16
C ILE A 35 -19.31 -5.23 -7.14
N ARG A 36 -20.49 -5.71 -7.51
CA ARG A 36 -21.63 -5.89 -6.60
C ARG A 36 -21.69 -7.35 -6.19
N TYR A 37 -21.54 -7.64 -4.89
CA TYR A 37 -21.62 -8.99 -4.31
C TYR A 37 -22.74 -9.01 -3.26
N GLY A 38 -23.90 -9.60 -3.62
CA GLY A 38 -25.11 -9.42 -2.83
C GLY A 38 -25.43 -7.93 -2.63
N ASP A 39 -25.43 -7.49 -1.37
CA ASP A 39 -25.64 -6.08 -1.00
C ASP A 39 -24.36 -5.26 -0.80
N HIS A 40 -23.20 -5.86 -1.03
CA HIS A 40 -21.90 -5.22 -0.82
C HIS A 40 -21.28 -4.72 -2.12
N ASP A 41 -20.75 -3.50 -2.08
CA ASP A 41 -19.84 -3.00 -3.10
C ASP A 41 -18.40 -3.36 -2.69
N VAL A 42 -17.67 -4.00 -3.60
CA VAL A 42 -16.31 -4.50 -3.36
C VAL A 42 -15.37 -3.92 -4.40
N PHE A 43 -14.24 -3.39 -3.94
CA PHE A 43 -13.15 -2.96 -4.79
C PHE A 43 -12.19 -4.12 -5.02
N VAL A 44 -11.82 -4.37 -6.27
CA VAL A 44 -10.92 -5.45 -6.66
C VAL A 44 -9.71 -4.85 -7.36
N LYS A 45 -8.52 -5.11 -6.83
CA LYS A 45 -7.29 -5.01 -7.61
C LYS A 45 -6.95 -6.40 -8.14
N SER A 46 -6.56 -6.48 -9.40
CA SER A 46 -6.14 -7.74 -10.01
C SER A 46 -4.90 -7.53 -10.87
N ASN A 47 -4.03 -8.53 -10.95
CA ASN A 47 -2.89 -8.54 -11.87
C ASN A 47 -2.40 -9.97 -12.12
N SER A 48 -1.26 -10.15 -12.78
CA SER A 48 -0.60 -11.45 -12.92
C SER A 48 -0.35 -12.12 -11.57
N ARG A 49 -0.20 -13.44 -11.59
CA ARG A 49 0.04 -14.25 -10.38
C ARG A 49 1.26 -13.78 -9.58
N ASP A 50 2.30 -13.30 -10.25
CA ASP A 50 3.55 -12.85 -9.60
C ASP A 50 3.36 -11.63 -8.69
N MET A 51 2.25 -10.90 -8.84
CA MET A 51 1.88 -9.77 -7.99
C MET A 51 1.21 -10.19 -6.67
N LEU A 52 1.05 -11.50 -6.42
CA LEU A 52 0.42 -12.00 -5.19
C LEU A 52 1.11 -11.49 -3.92
N SER A 53 2.44 -11.45 -3.90
CA SER A 53 3.19 -10.93 -2.74
C SER A 53 2.92 -9.44 -2.52
N LEU A 54 2.84 -8.65 -3.60
CA LEU A 54 2.52 -7.22 -3.53
C LEU A 54 1.13 -7.00 -2.93
N PHE A 55 0.13 -7.77 -3.36
CA PHE A 55 -1.21 -7.72 -2.78
C PHE A 55 -1.26 -8.19 -1.32
N THR A 56 -0.45 -9.17 -0.95
CA THR A 56 -0.33 -9.64 0.44
C THR A 56 0.25 -8.54 1.32
N TRP A 57 1.35 -7.91 0.90
CA TRP A 57 1.93 -6.78 1.63
C TRP A 57 0.99 -5.59 1.74
N GLU A 58 0.23 -5.27 0.70
CA GLU A 58 -0.78 -4.20 0.78
C GLU A 58 -1.87 -4.53 1.81
N ALA A 59 -2.37 -5.77 1.82
CA ALA A 59 -3.35 -6.22 2.82
C ALA A 59 -2.80 -6.10 4.25
N ASP A 60 -1.56 -6.56 4.48
CA ASP A 60 -0.92 -6.49 5.81
C ASP A 60 -0.74 -5.03 6.26
N GLN A 61 -0.33 -4.13 5.36
CA GLN A 61 -0.19 -2.70 5.67
C GLN A 61 -1.53 -2.04 6.00
N LEU A 62 -2.60 -2.39 5.29
CA LEU A 62 -3.95 -1.91 5.59
C LEU A 62 -4.42 -2.39 6.95
N ASP A 63 -4.13 -3.64 7.33
CA ASP A 63 -4.46 -4.17 8.66
C ASP A 63 -3.67 -3.44 9.76
N LEU A 64 -2.37 -3.18 9.55
CA LEU A 64 -1.55 -2.40 10.47
C LEU A 64 -2.12 -0.98 10.67
N LEU A 65 -2.53 -0.31 9.58
CA LEU A 65 -3.15 1.01 9.66
C LEU A 65 -4.53 0.96 10.34
N ALA A 66 -5.33 -0.08 10.11
CA ALA A 66 -6.64 -0.24 10.74
C ALA A 66 -6.52 -0.37 12.26
N ARG A 67 -5.49 -1.08 12.76
CA ARG A 67 -5.21 -1.26 14.20
C ARG A 67 -4.93 0.05 14.93
N THR A 68 -4.47 1.09 14.22
CA THR A 68 -4.24 2.43 14.78
C THR A 68 -5.54 3.05 15.34
N GLY A 69 -6.69 2.72 14.74
CA GLY A 69 -7.96 3.40 15.00
C GLY A 69 -7.98 4.90 14.64
N THR A 70 -7.03 5.38 13.82
CA THR A 70 -6.83 6.82 13.54
C THR A 70 -7.49 7.30 12.25
N VAL A 71 -6.94 6.90 11.10
CA VAL A 71 -7.46 7.22 9.77
C VAL A 71 -8.29 6.05 9.25
N ARG A 72 -9.39 6.35 8.54
CA ARG A 72 -10.19 5.31 7.89
C ARG A 72 -9.40 4.71 6.73
N VAL A 73 -9.23 3.40 6.77
CA VAL A 73 -8.71 2.58 5.68
C VAL A 73 -9.78 1.58 5.23
N PRO A 74 -9.77 1.13 3.97
CA PRO A 74 -10.73 0.13 3.50
C PRO A 74 -10.52 -1.20 4.23
N LYS A 75 -11.61 -1.86 4.64
CA LYS A 75 -11.54 -3.23 5.15
C LYS A 75 -10.97 -4.16 4.08
N VAL A 76 -10.02 -5.01 4.46
CA VAL A 76 -9.53 -6.10 3.61
C VAL A 76 -10.49 -7.28 3.73
N TYR A 77 -11.05 -7.73 2.61
CA TYR A 77 -11.79 -8.99 2.55
C TYR A 77 -10.86 -10.17 2.27
N GLY A 78 -9.79 -9.96 1.51
CA GLY A 78 -8.72 -10.95 1.41
C GLY A 78 -7.91 -10.85 0.13
N VAL A 79 -6.88 -11.68 0.08
CA VAL A 79 -5.96 -11.83 -1.05
C VAL A 79 -6.09 -13.24 -1.59
N GLY A 80 -6.08 -13.37 -2.91
CA GLY A 80 -6.20 -14.67 -3.55
C GLY A 80 -5.55 -14.70 -4.92
N HIS A 81 -5.53 -15.89 -5.50
CA HIS A 81 -5.10 -16.09 -6.88
C HIS A 81 -5.91 -17.20 -7.53
N HIS A 82 -5.94 -17.20 -8.86
CA HIS A 82 -6.60 -18.22 -9.66
C HIS A 82 -5.92 -18.33 -11.03
N ARG A 83 -5.29 -19.48 -11.31
CA ARG A 83 -4.46 -19.68 -12.51
C ARG A 83 -3.32 -18.65 -12.55
N GLU A 84 -3.29 -17.82 -13.59
CA GLU A 84 -2.25 -16.82 -13.85
C GLU A 84 -2.59 -15.42 -13.30
N GLU A 85 -3.66 -15.29 -12.52
CA GLU A 85 -4.10 -14.01 -11.95
C GLU A 85 -4.05 -14.03 -10.43
N SER A 86 -3.64 -12.93 -9.81
CA SER A 86 -3.75 -12.63 -8.38
C SER A 86 -4.68 -11.44 -8.16
N PHE A 87 -5.26 -11.33 -6.97
CA PHE A 87 -6.20 -10.26 -6.63
C PHE A 87 -6.21 -9.90 -5.14
N LEU A 88 -6.53 -8.64 -4.85
CA LEU A 88 -6.82 -8.08 -3.53
C LEU A 88 -8.27 -7.56 -3.52
N LEU A 89 -9.05 -7.99 -2.52
CA LEU A 89 -10.45 -7.61 -2.33
C LEU A 89 -10.57 -6.68 -1.14
N LEU A 90 -11.10 -5.47 -1.38
CA LEU A 90 -11.24 -4.41 -0.40
C LEU A 90 -12.69 -3.91 -0.33
N GLU A 91 -13.03 -3.28 0.78
CA GLU A 91 -14.20 -2.41 0.88
C GLU A 91 -14.18 -1.35 -0.23
N TYR A 92 -15.28 -1.23 -0.98
CA TYR A 92 -15.41 -0.13 -1.91
C TYR A 92 -15.79 1.16 -1.18
N ILE A 93 -14.83 2.08 -1.04
CA ILE A 93 -15.09 3.42 -0.54
C ILE A 93 -15.44 4.32 -1.72
N ARG A 94 -16.70 4.78 -1.76
CA ARG A 94 -17.14 5.73 -2.79
C ARG A 94 -16.37 7.06 -2.63
N PRO A 95 -15.61 7.50 -3.64
CA PRO A 95 -14.91 8.78 -3.57
C PRO A 95 -15.91 9.93 -3.46
N GLN A 96 -15.57 10.93 -2.64
CA GLN A 96 -16.30 12.19 -2.51
C GLN A 96 -15.30 13.34 -2.64
N PRO A 97 -15.70 14.51 -3.17
CA PRO A 97 -14.86 15.70 -3.14
C PRO A 97 -14.42 16.02 -1.72
N LEU A 98 -13.16 16.43 -1.55
CA LEU A 98 -12.63 16.83 -0.26
C LEU A 98 -13.05 18.28 0.02
N ASP A 99 -14.01 18.46 0.94
CA ASP A 99 -14.41 19.77 1.44
C ASP A 99 -13.55 20.21 2.64
N GLU A 100 -13.72 21.47 3.08
CA GLU A 100 -12.94 22.06 4.18
C GLU A 100 -13.07 21.27 5.49
N GLN A 101 -14.28 20.83 5.82
CA GLN A 101 -14.54 20.08 7.06
C GLN A 101 -13.86 18.71 7.02
N SER A 102 -13.99 17.99 5.90
CA SER A 102 -13.39 16.68 5.67
C SER A 102 -11.86 16.76 5.60
N ALA A 103 -11.32 17.83 5.00
CA ALA A 103 -9.88 18.10 4.97
C ALA A 103 -9.33 18.35 6.39
N TYR A 104 -10.04 19.17 7.17
CA TYR A 104 -9.67 19.44 8.56
C TYR A 104 -9.68 18.16 9.41
N GLN A 105 -10.74 17.35 9.29
CA GLN A 105 -10.84 16.07 9.97
C GLN A 105 -9.72 15.10 9.56
N LEU A 106 -9.42 14.98 8.25
CA LEU A 106 -8.32 14.15 7.78
C LEU A 106 -6.98 14.61 8.36
N GLY A 107 -6.74 15.93 8.43
CA GLY A 107 -5.54 16.49 9.07
C GLY A 107 -5.40 16.07 10.54
N GLN A 108 -6.49 16.11 11.31
CA GLN A 108 -6.50 15.64 12.70
C GLN A 108 -6.21 14.14 12.81
N GLN A 109 -6.84 13.32 11.95
CA GLN A 109 -6.62 11.87 11.93
C GLN A 109 -5.17 11.50 11.59
N LEU A 110 -4.58 12.17 10.60
CA LEU A 110 -3.18 11.98 10.24
C LEU A 110 -2.23 12.42 11.36
N ALA A 111 -2.54 13.53 12.06
CA ALA A 111 -1.75 13.96 13.22
C ALA A 111 -1.78 12.91 14.33
N HIS A 112 -2.95 12.33 14.65
CA HIS A 112 -3.06 11.25 15.62
C HIS A 112 -2.28 10.00 15.18
N LEU A 113 -2.33 9.64 13.90
CA LEU A 113 -1.54 8.53 13.34
C LEU A 113 -0.05 8.77 13.56
N HIS A 114 0.46 9.95 13.23
CA HIS A 114 1.89 10.28 13.39
C HIS A 114 2.35 10.34 14.85
N GLN A 115 1.43 10.63 15.78
CA GLN A 115 1.72 10.63 17.21
C GLN A 115 1.75 9.22 17.82
N TRP A 116 1.31 8.20 17.07
CA TRP A 116 1.44 6.82 17.51
C TRP A 116 2.91 6.39 17.45
N SER A 117 3.60 6.47 18.59
CA SER A 117 5.04 6.25 18.69
C SER A 117 5.34 5.17 19.73
N GLU A 118 5.29 3.91 19.31
CA GLU A 118 5.66 2.76 20.13
C GLU A 118 7.08 2.24 19.82
N GLN A 119 7.71 2.73 18.74
CA GLN A 119 8.96 2.18 18.23
C GLN A 119 10.11 3.19 18.31
N THR A 120 11.26 2.72 18.78
CA THR A 120 12.50 3.51 18.96
C THR A 120 13.40 3.49 17.72
N GLN A 121 12.97 2.79 16.68
CA GLN A 121 13.68 2.57 15.42
C GLN A 121 12.80 2.96 14.24
N PHE A 122 13.43 3.17 13.08
CA PHE A 122 12.78 3.47 11.81
C PHE A 122 12.86 2.24 10.92
N GLY A 123 11.71 1.84 10.35
CA GLY A 123 11.59 0.61 9.59
C GLY A 123 10.20 0.00 9.69
N LEU A 124 10.12 -1.26 9.28
CA LEU A 124 8.96 -2.14 9.36
C LEU A 124 9.47 -3.59 9.39
N ASP A 125 8.73 -4.51 10.00
CA ASP A 125 9.14 -5.92 10.13
C ASP A 125 9.29 -6.67 8.81
N PHE A 126 8.79 -6.09 7.72
CA PHE A 126 8.91 -6.62 6.37
C PHE A 126 9.16 -5.50 5.37
N ASP A 127 9.89 -5.83 4.31
CA ASP A 127 10.01 -4.98 3.13
C ASP A 127 8.65 -4.92 2.41
N ASN A 128 8.36 -3.76 1.84
CA ASN A 128 7.15 -3.54 1.04
C ASN A 128 7.53 -2.92 -0.31
N ASN A 129 6.54 -2.41 -1.05
CA ASN A 129 6.79 -1.65 -2.26
C ASN A 129 6.22 -0.24 -2.14
N ILE A 130 6.90 0.71 -2.76
CA ILE A 130 6.29 1.96 -3.22
C ILE A 130 5.93 1.76 -4.69
N THR A 131 4.64 1.75 -5.02
CA THR A 131 4.18 1.34 -6.36
C THR A 131 4.62 -0.11 -6.63
N THR A 132 5.51 -0.34 -7.60
CA THR A 132 6.10 -1.65 -7.92
C THR A 132 7.56 -1.75 -7.50
N THR A 133 8.12 -0.70 -6.92
CA THR A 133 9.53 -0.63 -6.54
C THR A 133 9.70 -1.16 -5.12
N PRO A 134 10.58 -2.15 -4.87
CA PRO A 134 10.87 -2.61 -3.52
C PRO A 134 11.34 -1.44 -2.64
N GLN A 135 10.93 -1.45 -1.39
CA GLN A 135 11.33 -0.49 -0.37
C GLN A 135 11.87 -1.26 0.83
N PRO A 136 13.21 -1.26 1.01
CA PRO A 136 13.83 -1.85 2.19
C PRO A 136 13.33 -1.17 3.47
N ASN A 137 13.00 -1.95 4.48
CA ASN A 137 12.45 -1.47 5.75
C ASN A 137 13.20 -2.00 6.98
N SER A 138 14.36 -2.64 6.78
CA SER A 138 15.19 -3.14 7.88
C SER A 138 15.42 -2.08 8.95
N TRP A 139 15.10 -2.42 10.20
CA TRP A 139 15.10 -1.50 11.32
C TRP A 139 16.45 -0.83 11.59
N LEU A 140 16.44 0.50 11.67
CA LEU A 140 17.61 1.31 12.03
C LEU A 140 17.27 2.34 13.10
N ARG A 141 18.19 2.57 14.05
CA ARG A 141 17.95 3.50 15.19
C ARG A 141 17.98 4.97 14.80
N ARG A 142 18.70 5.32 13.73
CA ARG A 142 18.96 6.71 13.35
C ARG A 142 18.19 7.04 12.08
N TRP A 143 17.26 7.99 12.17
CA TRP A 143 16.49 8.47 11.02
C TRP A 143 17.38 8.88 9.85
N SER A 144 18.45 9.62 10.15
CA SER A 144 19.38 10.10 9.13
C SER A 144 20.05 8.99 8.33
N VAL A 145 20.35 7.86 8.98
CA VAL A 145 20.93 6.67 8.31
C VAL A 145 19.84 5.97 7.49
N PHE A 146 18.69 5.70 8.12
CA PHE A 146 17.56 5.02 7.49
C PHE A 146 17.11 5.71 6.20
N PHE A 147 16.88 7.02 6.26
CA PHE A 147 16.40 7.76 5.12
C PHE A 147 17.48 7.93 4.04
N ALA A 148 18.72 8.22 4.43
CA ALA A 148 19.80 8.40 3.46
C ALA A 148 20.10 7.11 2.68
N GLU A 149 20.19 5.97 3.38
CA GLU A 149 20.57 4.70 2.76
C GLU A 149 19.35 3.98 2.13
N GLN A 150 18.31 3.72 2.93
CA GLN A 150 17.19 2.86 2.53
C GLN A 150 16.07 3.60 1.78
N ARG A 151 16.17 4.92 1.60
CA ARG A 151 15.26 5.68 0.72
C ARG A 151 16.03 6.30 -0.44
N ILE A 152 16.91 7.27 -0.15
CA ILE A 152 17.61 8.01 -1.20
C ILE A 152 18.64 7.13 -1.92
N GLY A 153 19.55 6.50 -1.19
CA GLY A 153 20.58 5.62 -1.74
C GLY A 153 19.98 4.49 -2.56
N TRP A 154 18.93 3.84 -2.03
CA TRP A 154 18.21 2.79 -2.74
C TRP A 154 17.63 3.27 -4.09
N GLN A 155 16.94 4.42 -4.13
CA GLN A 155 16.39 4.95 -5.38
C GLN A 155 17.50 5.36 -6.37
N LEU A 156 18.63 5.89 -5.89
CA LEU A 156 19.79 6.23 -6.72
C LEU A 156 20.43 4.97 -7.33
N GLN A 157 20.54 3.89 -6.56
CA GLN A 157 21.03 2.62 -7.08
C GLN A 157 20.11 2.07 -8.18
N LEU A 158 18.79 2.05 -7.95
CA LEU A 158 17.82 1.60 -8.95
C LEU A 158 17.84 2.47 -10.23
N ALA A 159 18.08 3.77 -10.09
CA ALA A 159 18.27 4.66 -11.23
C ALA A 159 19.55 4.32 -12.00
N ALA A 160 20.66 4.10 -11.29
CA ALA A 160 21.95 3.74 -11.86
C ALA A 160 21.89 2.42 -12.64
N GLU A 161 21.19 1.41 -12.12
CA GLU A 161 20.93 0.12 -12.80
C GLU A 161 20.17 0.30 -14.13
N LYS A 162 19.36 1.37 -14.24
CA LYS A 162 18.65 1.76 -15.48
C LYS A 162 19.47 2.71 -16.36
N GLY A 163 20.74 2.95 -16.03
CA GLY A 163 21.63 3.85 -16.77
C GLY A 163 21.38 5.34 -16.50
N ILE A 164 20.60 5.69 -15.48
CA ILE A 164 20.31 7.07 -15.09
C ILE A 164 21.22 7.45 -13.93
N GLN A 165 22.12 8.41 -14.14
CA GLN A 165 23.10 8.85 -13.15
C GLN A 165 22.79 10.28 -12.70
N TYR A 166 22.69 10.48 -11.38
CA TYR A 166 22.43 11.80 -10.77
C TYR A 166 23.69 12.44 -10.16
N GLY A 167 24.85 11.81 -10.32
CA GLY A 167 26.13 12.24 -9.76
C GLY A 167 26.76 11.15 -8.90
N ASP A 168 27.63 11.56 -7.98
CA ASP A 168 28.26 10.65 -7.02
C ASP A 168 27.24 10.24 -5.94
N THR A 169 26.75 8.99 -6.05
CA THR A 169 25.77 8.41 -5.13
C THR A 169 26.24 8.43 -3.68
N GLU A 170 27.51 8.11 -3.43
CA GLU A 170 28.06 8.06 -2.05
C GLU A 170 28.08 9.46 -1.45
N LEU A 171 28.49 10.46 -2.24
CA LEU A 171 28.48 11.85 -1.81
C LEU A 171 27.05 12.35 -1.52
N ILE A 172 26.08 12.02 -2.37
CA ILE A 172 24.68 12.42 -2.17
C ILE A 172 24.13 11.81 -0.88
N VAL A 173 24.31 10.51 -0.67
CA VAL A 173 23.86 9.80 0.54
C VAL A 173 24.52 10.40 1.79
N ALA A 174 25.84 10.63 1.76
CA ALA A 174 26.57 11.23 2.88
C ALA A 174 26.07 12.66 3.20
N CYS A 175 25.74 13.45 2.19
CA CYS A 175 25.17 14.79 2.35
C CYS A 175 23.77 14.72 2.99
N VAL A 176 22.88 13.84 2.51
CA VAL A 176 21.54 13.66 3.08
C VAL A 176 21.62 13.24 4.54
N GLN A 177 22.48 12.26 4.85
CA GLN A 177 22.67 11.79 6.22
C GLN A 177 23.15 12.93 7.13
N ARG A 178 24.08 13.76 6.67
CA ARG A 178 24.61 14.90 7.45
C ARG A 178 23.52 15.94 7.74
N VAL A 179 22.71 16.30 6.74
CA VAL A 179 21.63 17.28 6.88
C VAL A 179 20.53 16.78 7.82
N LEU A 180 20.22 15.49 7.81
CA LEU A 180 19.20 14.91 8.70
C LEU A 180 19.71 14.56 10.10
N ALA A 181 21.02 14.68 10.34
CA ALA A 181 21.63 14.42 11.65
C ALA A 181 21.73 15.67 12.54
N SER A 182 21.50 16.86 11.99
CA SER A 182 21.41 18.14 12.72
C SER A 182 20.02 18.38 13.25
#